data_AF-A0A2J8RBW8-F1
#
_entry.id   AF-A0A2J8RBW8-F1
#
_cell.length_a   1.000
_cell.length_b   1.000
_cell.length_c   1.000
_cell.angle_alpha   90.00
_cell.angle_beta   90.00
_cell.angle_gamma   90.00
#
_symmetry.space_group_name_H-M   'P 1'
#
loop_
_entity.id
_entity.type
_entity.pdbx_description
1 polymer ?
#
loop_
_entity_poly.entity_id
_entity_poly.type
_entity_poly.pdbx_seq_one_letter_code
_entity_poly.pdbx_strand_id
1 'polypeptide(L)'
;MSLVIRNLQRVIPIRRAPLRSKIEIHLKAGEFPQPDFPDDYNLGDIFLGVEYIFHQCQENEDYNDVLTVTATHGLCHLLGFTHSTEAEWQQMFQKEKAVLDELGRRTGTRLQPLTRGLFGGS
;
A
#
# COMPACT_ATOMS: atom_id res chain seq x y z
N MET A 1 4.36 -4.81 -14.46
CA MET A 1 5.53 -5.05 -13.59
C MET A 1 5.17 -4.55 -12.19
N SER A 2 5.05 -5.46 -11.22
CA SER A 2 4.77 -5.07 -9.83
C SER A 2 6.04 -4.48 -9.22
N LEU A 3 6.00 -3.22 -8.79
CA LEU A 3 7.10 -2.62 -8.03
C LEU A 3 7.12 -3.26 -6.64
N VAL A 4 7.95 -4.29 -6.46
CA VAL A 4 8.27 -4.80 -5.13
C VAL A 4 9.23 -3.81 -4.49
N ILE A 5 8.74 -2.87 -3.67
CA ILE A 5 9.60 -2.10 -2.78
C ILE A 5 10.12 -3.09 -1.73
N ARG A 6 11.23 -3.75 -2.04
CA ARG A 6 12.00 -4.47 -1.03
C ARG A 6 12.64 -3.43 -0.13
N ASN A 7 11.93 -3.13 0.95
CA ASN A 7 12.50 -2.71 2.22
C ASN A 7 13.54 -1.57 2.11
N LEU A 8 13.07 -0.33 2.23
CA LEU A 8 13.89 0.89 2.29
C LEU A 8 14.93 0.92 3.44
N GLN A 9 14.90 -0.05 4.35
CA GLN A 9 15.85 -0.15 5.46
C GLN A 9 17.31 -0.44 5.04
N ARG A 10 17.61 -0.62 3.76
CA ARG A 10 18.97 -0.96 3.29
C ARG A 10 19.78 0.22 2.75
N VAL A 11 19.16 1.39 2.52
CA VAL A 11 19.80 2.54 1.85
C VAL A 11 20.39 3.56 2.84
N ILE A 12 20.01 3.50 4.12
CA ILE A 12 20.48 4.43 5.15
C ILE A 12 21.21 3.61 6.24
N PRO A 13 22.46 3.94 6.63
CA PRO A 13 23.14 3.27 7.72
C PRO A 13 22.56 3.77 9.05
N ILE A 14 21.35 3.33 9.37
CA ILE A 14 20.75 3.54 10.69
C ILE A 14 21.47 2.60 11.64
N ARG A 15 22.24 3.17 12.58
CA ARG A 15 22.72 2.42 13.75
C ARG A 15 21.51 1.71 14.35
N ARG A 16 21.54 0.38 14.37
CA ARG A 16 20.48 -0.46 14.92
C ARG A 16 20.35 -0.18 16.42
N ALA A 17 19.59 0.84 16.79
CA ALA A 17 18.78 0.74 17.99
C ALA A 17 17.87 -0.48 17.82
N PRO A 18 17.56 -1.25 18.87
CA PRO A 18 16.76 -2.47 18.79
C PRO A 18 15.31 -2.11 18.39
N LEU A 19 15.11 -1.78 17.13
CA LEU A 19 13.82 -1.49 16.53
C LEU A 19 13.12 -2.84 16.29
N ARG A 20 12.45 -3.27 17.36
CA ARG A 20 11.35 -4.23 17.43
C ARG A 20 11.51 -5.47 16.53
N SER A 21 12.32 -6.42 16.97
CA SER A 21 12.26 -7.82 16.49
C SER A 21 10.93 -8.52 16.78
N LYS A 22 10.03 -7.89 17.54
CA LYS A 22 8.67 -8.38 17.82
C LYS A 22 7.60 -7.86 16.85
N ILE A 23 7.96 -7.01 15.88
CA ILE A 23 7.07 -6.45 14.85
C ILE A 23 7.34 -7.05 13.46
N GLU A 24 7.77 -8.31 13.36
CA GLU A 24 7.24 -9.13 12.26
C GLU A 24 5.79 -9.49 12.62
N ILE A 25 4.93 -8.47 12.67
CA ILE A 25 3.49 -8.70 12.83
C ILE A 25 3.07 -9.32 11.50
N HIS A 26 2.91 -10.64 11.49
CA HIS A 26 2.18 -11.34 10.45
C HIS A 26 0.70 -10.94 10.59
N LEU A 27 0.37 -9.68 10.29
CA LEU A 27 -0.99 -9.18 10.21
C LEU A 27 -1.65 -9.92 9.06
N LYS A 28 -2.72 -10.66 9.38
CA LYS A 28 -3.60 -11.15 8.32
C LYS A 28 -4.34 -9.96 7.72
N ALA A 29 -4.69 -10.09 6.46
CA ALA A 29 -5.41 -9.06 5.71
C ALA A 29 -6.61 -8.50 6.49
N GLY A 30 -6.51 -7.22 6.86
CA GLY A 30 -7.57 -6.47 7.53
C GLY A 30 -7.71 -6.72 9.03
N GLU A 31 -6.88 -7.56 9.64
CA GLU A 31 -6.78 -7.64 11.10
C GLU A 31 -6.03 -6.41 11.63
N PHE A 32 -6.57 -5.79 12.68
CA PHE A 32 -5.86 -4.73 13.39
C PHE A 32 -5.05 -5.34 14.55
N PRO A 33 -3.83 -4.84 14.82
CA PRO A 33 -3.11 -5.25 16.01
C PRO A 33 -3.97 -4.93 17.24
N GLN A 34 -3.99 -5.82 18.23
CA GLN A 34 -4.52 -5.49 19.55
C GLN A 34 -3.41 -4.75 20.31
N PRO A 35 -3.55 -3.45 20.55
CA PRO A 35 -2.47 -2.66 21.10
C PRO A 35 -2.46 -2.80 22.63
N ASP A 36 -1.31 -3.16 23.18
CA ASP A 36 -1.09 -3.16 24.63
C ASP A 36 -0.69 -1.75 25.11
N PHE A 37 -0.04 -0.98 24.23
CA PHE A 37 0.41 0.39 24.49
C PHE A 37 0.08 1.33 23.32
N PRO A 38 0.03 2.66 23.54
CA PRO A 38 -0.28 3.63 22.48
C PRO A 38 0.60 3.51 21.22
N ASP A 39 1.88 3.14 21.38
CA ASP A 39 2.81 2.97 20.26
C ASP A 39 2.44 1.80 19.33
N ASP A 40 1.62 0.84 19.78
CA ASP A 40 1.22 -0.31 18.97
C ASP A 40 0.11 0.03 17.96
N TYR A 41 -0.48 1.24 18.05
CA TYR A 41 -1.34 1.79 16.99
C TYR A 41 -0.53 2.27 15.78
N ASN A 42 0.79 2.35 15.88
CA ASN A 42 1.63 2.72 14.75
C ASN A 42 1.70 1.55 13.74
N LEU A 43 1.01 1.71 12.61
CA LEU A 43 0.96 0.71 11.53
C LEU A 43 2.28 0.62 10.74
N GLY A 44 3.16 1.61 10.87
CA GLY A 44 4.42 1.71 10.13
C GLY A 44 4.44 2.87 9.14
N ASP A 45 5.50 2.91 8.34
CA ASP A 45 5.81 4.02 7.43
C ASP A 45 5.54 3.65 5.96
N ILE A 46 5.06 4.61 5.17
CA ILE A 46 5.00 4.54 3.71
C ILE A 46 5.97 5.56 3.15
N PHE A 47 6.85 5.11 2.28
CA PHE A 47 7.78 5.97 1.55
C PHE A 47 7.43 5.95 0.07
N LEU A 48 7.20 7.12 -0.50
CA LEU A 48 6.83 7.29 -1.89
C LEU A 48 7.95 7.99 -2.65
N GLY A 49 8.50 7.33 -3.67
CA GLY A 49 9.44 7.93 -4.60
C GLY A 49 8.69 8.84 -5.56
N VAL A 50 8.34 10.06 -5.14
CA VAL A 50 7.47 10.97 -5.91
C VAL A 50 7.98 11.28 -7.32
N GLU A 51 9.29 11.47 -7.48
CA GLU A 51 9.92 11.68 -8.79
C GLU A 51 9.80 10.43 -9.69
N TYR A 52 10.01 9.25 -9.11
CA TYR A 52 9.81 7.99 -9.83
C TYR A 52 8.35 7.80 -10.25
N ILE A 53 7.39 8.08 -9.34
CA ILE A 53 5.95 7.99 -9.62
C ILE A 53 5.60 8.96 -10.75
N PHE A 54 6.09 10.20 -10.70
CA PHE A 54 5.88 11.20 -11.75
C PHE A 54 6.38 10.70 -13.10
N HIS A 55 7.56 10.09 -13.17
CA HIS A 55 8.09 9.52 -14.41
C HIS A 55 7.36 8.27 -14.92
N GLN A 56 6.58 7.59 -14.08
CA GLN A 56 5.77 6.44 -14.48
C GLN A 56 4.35 6.84 -14.93
N CYS A 57 3.91 8.07 -14.65
CA CYS A 57 2.61 8.56 -15.07
C CYS A 57 2.54 8.59 -16.60
N GLN A 58 1.46 8.06 -17.16
CA GLN A 58 1.19 8.19 -18.59
C GLN A 58 0.71 9.60 -18.92
N GLU A 59 0.85 10.04 -20.18
CA GLU A 59 0.45 11.39 -20.61
C GLU A 59 -1.03 11.72 -20.32
N ASN A 60 -1.87 10.70 -20.22
CA ASN A 60 -3.31 10.80 -19.95
C ASN A 60 -3.69 10.53 -18.48
N GLU A 61 -2.72 10.35 -17.59
CA GLU A 61 -2.95 10.16 -16.15
C GLU A 61 -2.67 11.45 -15.38
N ASP A 62 -3.52 11.76 -14.39
CA ASP A 62 -3.22 12.84 -13.44
C ASP A 62 -2.23 12.34 -12.38
N TYR A 63 -1.19 13.13 -12.13
CA TYR A 63 -0.15 12.77 -11.17
C TYR A 63 -0.68 12.59 -9.74
N ASN A 64 -1.63 13.42 -9.30
CA ASN A 64 -2.20 13.31 -7.95
C ASN A 64 -3.09 12.07 -7.83
N ASP A 65 -3.80 11.71 -8.91
CA ASP A 65 -4.57 10.47 -8.97
C ASP A 65 -3.65 9.24 -8.83
N VAL A 66 -2.53 9.21 -9.57
CA VAL A 66 -1.54 8.12 -9.46
C VAL A 66 -0.93 8.06 -8.06
N LEU A 67 -0.59 9.22 -7.48
CA LEU A 67 -0.06 9.30 -6.13
C LEU A 67 -1.08 8.78 -5.10
N THR A 68 -2.35 9.14 -5.26
CA THR A 68 -3.46 8.71 -4.38
C THR A 68 -3.67 7.20 -4.43
N VAL A 69 -3.68 6.63 -5.63
CA VAL A 69 -3.79 5.18 -5.84
C VAL A 69 -2.58 4.46 -5.23
N THR A 70 -1.37 5.00 -5.41
CA THR A 70 -0.13 4.43 -4.84
C THR A 70 -0.11 4.48 -3.31
N ALA A 71 -0.57 5.59 -2.72
CA ALA A 71 -0.69 5.71 -1.26
C ALA A 71 -1.74 4.72 -0.71
N THR A 72 -2.88 4.57 -1.39
CA THR A 72 -3.93 3.61 -1.03
C THR A 72 -3.40 2.17 -1.04
N HIS A 73 -2.60 1.83 -2.05
CA HIS A 73 -1.92 0.54 -2.14
C HIS A 73 -0.95 0.31 -0.97
N GLY A 74 -0.12 1.31 -0.64
CA GLY A 74 0.77 1.26 0.53
C GLY A 74 0.03 1.07 1.86
N LEU A 75 -1.11 1.75 2.05
CA LEU A 75 -1.96 1.58 3.23
C LEU A 75 -2.54 0.17 3.33
N CYS A 76 -2.91 -0.44 2.20
CA CYS A 76 -3.36 -1.83 2.19
C CYS A 76 -2.26 -2.78 2.66
N HIS A 77 -1.00 -2.55 2.26
CA HIS A 77 0.13 -3.34 2.77
C HIS A 77 0.37 -3.17 4.26
N LEU A 78 0.23 -1.96 4.81
CA LEU A 78 0.31 -1.74 6.27
C LEU A 78 -0.78 -2.49 7.04
N LEU A 79 -1.93 -2.76 6.39
CA LEU A 79 -3.05 -3.52 6.95
C LEU A 79 -2.97 -5.04 6.66
N GLY A 80 -1.81 -5.54 6.23
CA GLY A 80 -1.57 -6.97 6.00
C GLY A 80 -2.17 -7.52 4.71
N PHE A 81 -2.69 -6.69 3.81
CA PHE A 81 -3.11 -7.16 2.48
C PHE A 81 -1.88 -7.37 1.59
N THR A 82 -1.87 -8.49 0.88
CA THR A 82 -0.82 -8.87 -0.08
C THR A 82 -1.45 -9.25 -1.42
N HIS A 83 -0.63 -9.45 -2.44
CA HIS A 83 -1.09 -9.85 -3.77
C HIS A 83 -0.13 -10.85 -4.43
N SER A 84 0.50 -11.73 -3.65
CA SER A 84 1.46 -12.72 -4.16
C SER A 84 0.77 -13.93 -4.77
N THR A 85 -0.46 -14.22 -4.35
CA THR A 85 -1.36 -15.21 -4.96
C THR A 85 -2.64 -14.55 -5.46
N GLU A 86 -3.37 -15.20 -6.36
CA GLU A 86 -4.66 -14.69 -6.87
C GLU A 86 -5.69 -14.49 -5.75
N ALA A 87 -5.73 -15.40 -4.77
CA ALA A 87 -6.64 -15.29 -3.63
C ALA A 87 -6.32 -14.10 -2.72
N GLU A 88 -5.03 -13.84 -2.46
CA GLU A 88 -4.59 -12.66 -1.71
C GLU A 88 -4.86 -11.37 -2.51
N TRP A 89 -4.51 -11.38 -3.79
CA TRP A 89 -4.74 -10.28 -4.70
C TRP A 89 -6.22 -9.89 -4.76
N GLN A 90 -7.14 -10.86 -4.81
CA GLN A 90 -8.57 -10.60 -4.84
C GLN A 90 -9.03 -9.83 -3.60
N GLN A 91 -8.48 -10.15 -2.42
CA GLN A 91 -8.77 -9.42 -1.18
C GLN A 91 -8.20 -8.01 -1.22
N MET A 92 -6.95 -7.85 -1.67
CA MET A 92 -6.32 -6.54 -1.78
C MET A 92 -7.01 -5.64 -2.80
N PHE A 93 -7.35 -6.17 -3.97
CA PHE A 93 -8.08 -5.47 -5.01
C PHE A 93 -9.45 -4.97 -4.52
N GLN A 94 -10.21 -5.84 -3.83
CA GLN A 94 -11.49 -5.44 -3.22
C GLN A 94 -11.30 -4.33 -2.19
N LYS A 95 -10.23 -4.40 -1.38
CA LYS A 95 -9.95 -3.39 -0.37
C LYS A 95 -9.54 -2.04 -0.99
N GLU A 96 -8.64 -2.05 -1.97
CA GLU A 96 -8.26 -0.86 -2.74
C GLU A 96 -9.49 -0.22 -3.38
N LYS A 97 -10.31 -1.04 -4.06
CA LYS A 97 -11.54 -0.56 -4.70
C LYS A 97 -12.50 0.08 -3.70
N ALA A 98 -12.73 -0.55 -2.56
CA ALA A 98 -13.62 0.00 -1.54
C ALA A 98 -13.15 1.37 -1.01
N VAL A 99 -11.84 1.55 -0.80
CA VAL A 99 -11.27 2.83 -0.34
C VAL A 99 -11.39 3.89 -1.43
N LEU A 100 -11.04 3.56 -2.67
CA LEU A 100 -11.10 4.49 -3.80
C LEU A 100 -12.54 4.87 -4.17
N ASP A 101 -13.50 3.94 -4.09
CA ASP A 101 -14.92 4.21 -4.31
C ASP A 101 -15.45 5.20 -3.25
N GLU A 102 -15.09 5.01 -1.97
CA GLU A 102 -15.49 5.93 -0.90
C GLU A 102 -14.83 7.31 -1.05
N LEU A 103 -13.57 7.37 -1.47
CA LEU A 103 -12.91 8.63 -1.80
C LEU A 103 -13.60 9.33 -2.97
N GLY A 104 -13.93 8.58 -4.02
CA GLY A 104 -14.65 9.07 -5.20
C GLY A 104 -16.02 9.62 -4.85
N ARG A 105 -16.75 8.97 -3.94
CA ARG A 105 -18.04 9.47 -3.42
C ARG A 105 -17.93 10.84 -2.76
N ARG A 106 -16.79 11.14 -2.11
CA ARG A 106 -16.56 12.41 -1.40
C ARG A 106 -15.97 13.51 -2.27
N THR A 107 -15.19 13.14 -3.28
CA THR A 107 -14.35 14.08 -4.05
C THR A 107 -14.77 14.20 -5.52
N GLY A 108 -15.62 13.30 -6.01
CA GLY A 108 -15.99 13.21 -7.43
C GLY A 108 -14.95 12.50 -8.30
N THR A 109 -13.84 12.04 -7.72
CA THR A 109 -12.80 11.29 -8.44
C THR A 109 -13.29 9.89 -8.86
N ARG A 110 -12.67 9.34 -9.90
CA ARG A 110 -12.96 7.99 -10.41
C ARG A 110 -11.65 7.22 -10.60
N LEU A 111 -11.10 6.77 -9.48
CA LEU A 111 -9.83 6.06 -9.43
C LEU A 111 -10.02 4.56 -9.56
N GLN A 112 -8.99 3.86 -10.00
CA GLN A 112 -8.98 2.40 -10.11
C GLN A 112 -7.85 1.82 -9.24
N PRO A 113 -8.05 0.62 -8.66
CA PRO A 113 -7.02 -0.08 -7.89
C PRO A 113 -5.69 -0.19 -8.64
N LEU A 114 -4.56 -0.02 -7.94
CA LEU A 114 -3.22 -0.19 -8.53
C LEU A 114 -3.03 -1.63 -8.98
N THR A 115 -3.63 -2.55 -8.24
CA THR A 115 -3.56 -3.99 -8.48
C THR A 115 -4.44 -4.46 -9.65
N ARG A 116 -5.12 -3.56 -10.37
CA ARG A 116 -5.94 -3.94 -11.54
C ARG A 116 -5.13 -4.76 -12.56
N GLY A 117 -5.73 -5.84 -13.06
CA GLY A 117 -5.14 -6.65 -14.13
C GLY A 117 -3.93 -7.52 -13.72
N LEU A 118 -3.61 -7.64 -12.42
CA LEU A 118 -2.47 -8.47 -11.95
C LEU A 118 -2.67 -9.97 -12.22
N PHE A 119 -3.89 -10.48 -12.03
CA PHE A 119 -4.26 -11.88 -12.28
C PHE A 119 -5.40 -12.04 -13.30
N GLY A 120 -6.06 -10.94 -13.69
CA GLY A 120 -7.15 -10.94 -14.66
C GLY A 120 -6.78 -10.23 -15.95
N GLY A 121 -6.56 -11.00 -17.02
CA GLY A 121 -6.63 -10.51 -18.39
C GLY A 121 -7.99 -10.84 -18.98
N SER A 122 -8.81 -9.81 -19.23
CA SER A 122 -9.87 -9.72 -20.27
C SER A 122 -10.36 -8.28 -20.33
#